data_AF-A0A429DHK3-F1
#
_entry.id   AF-A0A429DHK3-F1
#
_cell.length_a   1.000
_cell.length_b   1.000
_cell.length_c   1.000
_cell.angle_alpha   90.00
_cell.angle_beta   90.00
_cell.angle_gamma   90.00
#
_symmetry.space_group_name_H-M   'P 1'
#
loop_
_entity.id
_entity.type
_entity.pdbx_description
1 polymer ?
#
loop_
_entity_poly.entity_id
_entity_poly.type
_entity_poly.pdbx_seq_one_letter_code
_entity_poly.pdbx_strand_id
1 'polypeptide(L)'
;MAQRHLDPTDRAPAKATAHPHPHPASDTDALASYLRAQATEFLRALRRHRESGAAPNGASPATRSAAPTAPPTTHVDTARALRRAARRLSGTLHTFQPLLDADWAESMRPELAWLSGTLAMEHAYASRLDRLLQALHRLSGSSPLPSPRPVSGMTRSTAPPPT
;
A
#
# COMPACT_ATOMS: atom_id res chain seq x y z
N MET A 1 -29.95 43.86 -50.94
CA MET A 1 -28.56 44.29 -51.19
C MET A 1 -27.94 44.76 -49.89
N ALA A 2 -27.22 43.89 -49.17
CA ALA A 2 -26.28 44.24 -48.10
C ALA A 2 -25.53 42.98 -47.65
N GLN A 3 -24.50 42.58 -48.41
CA GLN A 3 -23.51 41.61 -47.96
C GLN A 3 -22.52 42.33 -47.04
N ARG A 4 -22.54 42.01 -45.74
CA ARG A 4 -21.44 42.38 -44.83
C ARG A 4 -20.31 41.37 -45.02
N HIS A 5 -19.32 41.76 -45.82
CA HIS A 5 -18.00 41.15 -45.84
C HIS A 5 -17.39 41.26 -44.43
N LEU A 6 -17.01 40.13 -43.84
CA LEU A 6 -16.01 40.12 -42.76
C LEU A 6 -14.66 39.86 -43.43
N ASP A 7 -13.76 40.84 -43.34
CA ASP A 7 -12.34 40.66 -43.63
C ASP A 7 -11.70 39.76 -42.55
N PRO A 8 -10.75 38.89 -42.93
CA PRO A 8 -10.01 38.06 -41.99
C PRO A 8 -8.88 38.91 -41.37
N THR A 9 -9.13 39.47 -40.20
CA THR A 9 -8.05 40.07 -39.40
C THR A 9 -7.12 38.95 -38.90
N ASP A 10 -6.00 38.83 -39.60
CA ASP A 10 -4.65 38.59 -39.08
C ASP A 10 -4.60 37.90 -37.70
N ARG A 11 -4.64 36.56 -37.72
CA ARG A 11 -4.34 35.75 -36.55
C ARG A 11 -2.83 35.64 -36.43
N ALA A 12 -2.22 36.62 -35.77
CA ALA A 12 -0.86 36.52 -35.27
C ALA A 12 -0.68 35.16 -34.54
N PRO A 13 0.48 34.46 -34.71
CA PRO A 13 0.68 33.19 -34.05
C PRO A 13 0.70 33.45 -32.56
N ALA A 14 -0.34 33.00 -31.87
CA ALA A 14 -0.30 32.80 -30.43
C ALA A 14 1.00 32.04 -30.16
N LYS A 15 1.92 32.71 -29.45
CA LYS A 15 3.15 32.15 -28.95
C LYS A 15 2.73 30.89 -28.19
N ALA A 16 2.81 29.76 -28.88
CA ALA A 16 2.63 28.46 -28.28
C ALA A 16 3.62 28.46 -27.13
N THR A 17 3.10 28.49 -25.91
CA THR A 17 3.85 28.17 -24.72
C THR A 17 4.25 26.71 -24.90
N ALA A 18 5.33 26.51 -25.66
CA ALA A 18 6.09 25.28 -25.69
C ALA A 18 6.45 25.04 -24.24
N HIS A 19 5.66 24.18 -23.59
CA HIS A 19 6.03 23.62 -22.32
C HIS A 19 7.41 23.00 -22.58
N PRO A 20 8.46 23.41 -21.84
CA PRO A 20 9.77 22.84 -22.06
C PRO A 20 9.61 21.33 -21.96
N HIS A 21 9.91 20.61 -23.05
CA HIS A 21 9.94 19.17 -23.00
C HIS A 21 10.91 18.80 -21.88
N PRO A 22 10.50 17.98 -20.90
CA PRO A 22 11.39 17.61 -19.81
C PRO A 22 12.67 17.05 -20.40
N HIS A 23 13.80 17.61 -19.97
CA HIS A 23 15.10 17.16 -20.43
C HIS A 23 15.41 15.81 -19.77
N PRO A 24 16.08 14.88 -20.46
CA PRO A 24 16.42 13.58 -19.88
C PRO A 24 17.20 13.72 -18.55
N ALA A 25 17.96 14.80 -18.37
CA ALA A 25 18.64 15.13 -17.12
C ALA A 25 17.67 15.39 -15.95
N SER A 26 16.56 16.10 -16.18
CA SER A 26 15.56 16.35 -15.11
C SER A 26 14.81 15.09 -14.70
N ASP A 27 14.62 14.15 -15.63
CA ASP A 27 13.97 12.86 -15.35
C ASP A 27 14.90 11.94 -14.55
N THR A 28 16.19 11.93 -14.87
CA THR A 28 17.20 11.20 -14.07
C THR A 28 17.37 11.79 -12.68
N ASP A 29 17.33 13.12 -12.54
CA ASP A 29 17.39 13.79 -11.23
C ASP A 29 16.13 13.50 -10.39
N ALA A 30 14.96 13.47 -11.02
CA ALA A 30 13.71 13.08 -10.37
C ALA A 30 13.75 11.63 -9.87
N LEU A 31 14.27 10.69 -10.69
CA LEU A 31 14.48 9.30 -10.29
C LEU A 31 15.46 9.18 -9.13
N ALA A 32 16.59 9.89 -9.18
CA ALA A 32 17.58 9.90 -8.11
C ALA A 32 17.00 10.45 -6.80
N SER A 33 16.24 11.56 -6.86
CA SER A 33 15.53 12.12 -5.72
C SER A 33 14.50 11.14 -5.14
N TYR A 34 13.73 10.48 -6.00
CA TYR A 34 12.76 9.48 -5.60
C TYR A 34 13.41 8.28 -4.89
N LEU A 35 14.50 7.72 -5.47
CA LEU A 35 15.22 6.60 -4.87
C LEU A 35 15.82 6.96 -3.51
N ARG A 36 16.41 8.17 -3.37
CA ARG A 36 16.90 8.67 -2.08
C ARG A 36 15.77 8.82 -1.05
N ALA A 37 14.62 9.33 -1.46
CA ALA A 37 13.46 9.44 -0.58
C ALA A 37 12.96 8.05 -0.13
N GLN A 38 12.86 7.08 -1.05
CA GLN A 38 12.48 5.71 -0.70
C GLN A 38 13.50 5.02 0.20
N ALA A 39 14.80 5.20 -0.05
CA ALA A 39 15.87 4.66 0.79
C ALA A 39 15.82 5.26 2.20
N THR A 40 15.54 6.56 2.31
CA THR A 40 15.40 7.24 3.61
C THR A 40 14.19 6.71 4.38
N GLU A 41 13.04 6.52 3.70
CA GLU A 41 11.86 5.91 4.32
C GLU A 41 12.10 4.46 4.74
N PHE A 42 12.84 3.70 3.94
CA PHE A 42 13.28 2.35 4.29
C PHE A 42 14.14 2.35 5.57
N LEU A 43 15.18 3.19 5.65
CA LEU A 43 16.06 3.28 6.81
C LEU A 43 15.30 3.77 8.06
N ARG A 44 14.37 4.72 7.91
CA ARG A 44 13.50 5.17 9.02
C ARG A 44 12.58 4.07 9.52
N ALA A 45 12.00 3.28 8.61
CA ALA A 45 11.16 2.15 8.98
C ALA A 45 11.98 1.05 9.66
N LEU A 46 13.20 0.78 9.17
CA LEU A 46 14.12 -0.20 9.75
C LEU A 46 14.53 0.21 11.17
N ARG A 47 14.85 1.49 11.40
CA ARG A 47 15.20 2.00 12.74
C ARG A 47 14.04 1.81 13.72
N ARG A 48 12.83 2.22 13.33
CA ARG A 48 11.61 2.04 14.14
C ARG A 48 11.28 0.57 14.41
N HIS A 49 11.50 -0.30 13.43
CA HIS A 49 11.30 -1.73 13.57
C HIS A 49 12.27 -2.33 14.61
N ARG A 50 13.56 -1.94 14.59
CA ARG A 50 14.54 -2.34 15.62
C ARG A 50 14.20 -1.82 17.01
N GLU A 51 13.78 -0.56 17.11
CA GLU A 51 13.32 0.05 18.37
C GLU A 51 12.10 -0.69 18.95
N SER A 52 11.19 -1.14 18.07
CA SER A 52 10.00 -1.88 18.47
C SER A 52 10.29 -3.33 18.88
N GLY A 53 11.29 -3.98 18.25
CA GLY A 53 11.70 -5.35 18.56
C GLY A 53 12.58 -5.50 19.82
N ALA A 54 13.15 -4.40 20.32
CA ALA A 54 14.02 -4.39 21.52
C ALA A 54 13.25 -4.25 22.85
N ALA A 55 11.92 -4.09 22.83
CA ALA A 55 11.12 -4.00 24.05
C ALA A 55 10.88 -5.40 24.63
N PRO A 56 11.46 -5.76 25.80
CA PRO A 56 11.57 -7.16 26.24
C PRO A 56 10.26 -7.86 26.61
N ASN A 57 9.10 -7.20 26.54
CA ASN A 57 7.83 -7.76 27.04
C ASN A 57 6.62 -7.62 26.09
N GLY A 58 6.79 -7.26 24.81
CA GLY A 58 5.66 -7.12 23.87
C GLY A 58 4.59 -6.08 24.27
N ALA A 59 4.76 -5.43 25.43
CA ALA A 59 3.97 -4.32 25.89
C ALA A 59 4.39 -3.10 25.08
N SER A 60 3.57 -2.77 24.10
CA SER A 60 3.63 -1.49 23.41
C SER A 60 3.70 -0.38 24.48
N PRO A 61 4.62 0.61 24.42
CA PRO A 61 4.66 1.74 25.34
C PRO A 61 3.51 2.72 25.06
N ALA A 62 2.32 2.20 24.72
CA ALA A 62 1.09 2.95 24.49
C ALA A 62 0.36 3.20 25.82
N THR A 63 1.06 3.39 26.93
CA THR A 63 0.49 4.00 28.12
C THR A 63 1.62 4.50 29.00
N ARG A 64 2.16 5.69 28.69
CA ARG A 64 2.55 6.72 29.67
C ARG A 64 3.21 7.88 28.92
N SER A 65 2.48 8.99 28.89
CA SER A 65 2.93 10.38 28.71
C SER A 65 2.82 11.01 27.31
N ALA A 66 1.97 12.04 27.28
CA ALA A 66 1.95 13.24 26.43
C ALA A 66 1.37 13.18 24.99
N ALA A 67 0.21 13.84 24.85
CA ALA A 67 -0.42 14.47 23.67
C ALA A 67 -0.72 13.61 22.41
N PRO A 68 -1.98 13.57 21.92
CA PRO A 68 -2.32 12.83 20.71
C PRO A 68 -2.09 13.72 19.48
N THR A 69 -0.95 13.57 18.81
CA THR A 69 -0.77 14.09 17.43
C THR A 69 -0.58 12.97 16.39
N ALA A 70 -0.42 11.71 16.79
CA ALA A 70 -0.51 10.57 15.87
C ALA A 70 -0.78 9.27 16.65
N PRO A 71 -1.56 8.31 16.11
CA PRO A 71 -1.73 7.01 16.74
C PRO A 71 -0.36 6.30 16.90
N PRO A 72 -0.14 5.55 18.00
CA PRO A 72 1.10 4.82 18.19
C PRO A 72 1.27 3.81 17.06
N THR A 73 2.36 3.93 16.29
CA THR A 73 2.68 2.97 15.23
C THR A 73 3.04 1.64 15.87
N THR A 74 2.26 0.59 15.61
CA THR A 74 2.54 -0.75 16.14
C THR A 74 3.75 -1.36 15.43
N HIS A 75 4.37 -2.39 16.03
CA HIS A 75 5.44 -3.17 15.38
C HIS A 75 4.99 -3.74 14.01
N VAL A 76 3.71 -4.09 13.88
CA VAL A 76 3.15 -4.58 12.61
C VAL A 76 3.12 -3.47 11.56
N ASP A 77 2.79 -2.24 11.96
CA ASP A 77 2.78 -1.08 11.06
C ASP A 77 4.18 -0.70 10.60
N THR A 78 5.19 -0.82 11.47
CA THR A 78 6.59 -0.56 11.11
C THR A 78 7.14 -1.62 10.15
N ALA A 79 6.87 -2.91 10.39
CA ALA A 79 7.23 -3.99 9.47
C ALA A 79 6.53 -3.85 8.10
N ARG A 80 5.26 -3.45 8.10
CA ARG A 80 4.51 -3.17 6.87
C ARG A 80 5.08 -1.98 6.09
N ALA A 81 5.44 -0.90 6.79
CA ALA A 81 6.09 0.26 6.17
C ALA A 81 7.44 -0.12 5.54
N LEU A 82 8.25 -0.92 6.24
CA LEU A 82 9.54 -1.42 5.75
C LEU A 82 9.36 -2.28 4.48
N ARG A 83 8.42 -3.23 4.50
CA ARG A 83 8.08 -4.07 3.33
C ARG A 83 7.61 -3.23 2.15
N ARG A 84 6.78 -2.20 2.39
CA ARG A 84 6.28 -1.30 1.33
C ARG A 84 7.44 -0.53 0.68
N ALA A 85 8.36 0.00 1.47
CA ALA A 85 9.54 0.70 0.96
C ALA A 85 10.44 -0.25 0.13
N ALA A 86 10.72 -1.46 0.63
CA ALA A 86 11.50 -2.46 -0.09
C ALA A 86 10.88 -2.86 -1.45
N ARG A 87 9.56 -3.09 -1.48
CA ARG A 87 8.83 -3.40 -2.72
C ARG A 87 8.87 -2.24 -3.72
N ARG A 88 8.76 -1.00 -3.24
CA ARG A 88 8.83 0.19 -4.10
C ARG A 88 10.22 0.36 -4.69
N LEU A 89 11.28 0.17 -3.89
CA LEU A 89 12.66 0.18 -4.37
C LEU A 89 12.88 -0.90 -5.45
N SER A 90 12.54 -2.16 -5.15
CA SER A 90 12.68 -3.28 -6.09
C SER A 90 11.91 -3.04 -7.40
N GLY A 91 10.68 -2.51 -7.30
CA GLY A 91 9.87 -2.14 -8.46
C GLY A 91 10.49 -1.02 -9.29
N THR A 92 11.02 0.04 -8.65
CA THR A 92 11.69 1.13 -9.39
C THR A 92 13.00 0.70 -10.02
N LEU A 93 13.78 -0.16 -9.37
CA LEU A 93 14.97 -0.74 -9.97
C LEU A 93 14.63 -1.58 -11.19
N HIS A 94 13.50 -2.30 -11.16
CA HIS A 94 13.04 -3.07 -12.30
C HIS A 94 12.55 -2.19 -13.46
N THR A 95 11.69 -1.19 -13.19
CA THR A 95 11.10 -0.34 -14.23
C THR A 95 12.12 0.59 -14.88
N PHE A 96 13.05 1.14 -14.10
CA PHE A 96 14.05 2.11 -14.58
C PHE A 96 15.44 1.49 -14.78
N GLN A 97 15.52 0.16 -14.89
CA GLN A 97 16.78 -0.56 -15.09
C GLN A 97 17.65 0.01 -16.24
N PRO A 98 17.11 0.44 -17.40
CA PRO A 98 17.93 1.01 -18.48
C PRO A 98 18.60 2.36 -18.15
N LEU A 99 18.16 3.05 -17.09
CA LEU A 99 18.71 4.33 -16.66
C LEU A 99 19.68 4.19 -15.47
N LEU A 100 19.91 2.97 -15.01
CA LEU A 100 20.70 2.63 -13.84
C LEU A 100 21.89 1.77 -14.25
N ASP A 101 22.88 1.66 -13.36
CA ASP A 101 23.91 0.63 -13.48
C ASP A 101 23.24 -0.75 -13.45
N ALA A 102 23.39 -1.49 -14.55
CA ALA A 102 22.68 -2.75 -14.76
C ALA A 102 23.10 -3.84 -13.76
N ASP A 103 24.40 -3.94 -13.49
CA ASP A 103 24.97 -4.95 -12.58
C ASP A 103 24.56 -4.66 -11.13
N TRP A 104 24.55 -3.38 -10.75
CA TRP A 104 24.07 -2.95 -9.45
C TRP A 104 22.56 -3.20 -9.28
N ALA A 105 21.75 -2.87 -10.28
CA ALA A 105 20.30 -3.10 -10.22
C ALA A 105 19.97 -4.59 -10.15
N GLU A 106 20.62 -5.43 -10.97
CA GLU A 106 20.41 -6.87 -10.97
C GLU A 106 20.90 -7.55 -9.69
N SER A 107 21.98 -7.08 -9.06
CA SER A 107 22.43 -7.61 -7.76
C SER A 107 21.52 -7.19 -6.60
N MET A 108 20.97 -5.97 -6.61
CA MET A 108 20.12 -5.45 -5.51
C MET A 108 18.68 -5.99 -5.52
N ARG A 109 18.12 -6.28 -6.70
CA ARG A 109 16.74 -6.76 -6.86
C ARG A 109 16.42 -8.05 -6.09
N PRO A 110 17.21 -9.14 -6.18
CA PRO A 110 16.93 -10.37 -5.45
C PRO A 110 17.02 -10.19 -3.94
N GLU A 111 17.95 -9.36 -3.45
CA GLU A 111 18.08 -9.05 -2.01
C GLU A 111 16.83 -8.34 -1.47
N LEU A 112 16.32 -7.34 -2.20
CA LEU A 112 15.09 -6.65 -1.83
C LEU A 112 13.86 -7.56 -1.94
N ALA A 113 13.83 -8.45 -2.93
CA ALA A 113 12.76 -9.43 -3.09
C ALA A 113 12.74 -10.41 -1.92
N TRP A 114 13.89 -10.97 -1.57
CA TRP A 114 14.10 -11.84 -0.42
C TRP A 114 13.67 -11.16 0.88
N LEU A 115 14.20 -9.96 1.17
CA LEU A 115 13.86 -9.18 2.36
C LEU A 115 12.34 -8.92 2.45
N SER A 116 11.73 -8.51 1.34
CA SER A 116 10.29 -8.25 1.31
C SER A 116 9.45 -9.51 1.55
N GLY A 117 9.95 -10.67 1.10
CA GLY A 117 9.36 -11.99 1.32
C GLY A 117 9.41 -12.39 2.79
N THR A 118 10.58 -12.25 3.44
CA THR A 118 10.76 -12.51 4.87
C THR A 118 9.83 -11.66 5.73
N LEU A 119 9.75 -10.35 5.46
CA LEU A 119 8.82 -9.44 6.16
C LEU A 119 7.34 -9.78 5.91
N ALA A 120 7.00 -10.43 4.79
CA ALA A 120 5.65 -10.93 4.56
C ALA A 120 5.30 -12.08 5.51
N MET A 121 6.24 -12.99 5.69
CA MET A 121 6.05 -14.18 6.51
C MET A 121 5.83 -13.81 7.97
N GLU A 122 6.59 -12.85 8.49
CA GLU A 122 6.37 -12.31 9.84
C GLU A 122 4.93 -11.82 10.04
N HIS A 123 4.41 -11.04 9.08
CA HIS A 123 3.03 -10.57 9.13
C HIS A 123 2.01 -11.70 9.00
N ALA A 124 2.27 -12.68 8.13
CA ALA A 124 1.42 -13.86 7.95
C ALA A 124 1.37 -14.71 9.24
N TYR A 125 2.48 -14.85 9.95
CA TYR A 125 2.52 -15.56 11.23
C TYR A 125 1.82 -14.80 12.35
N ALA A 126 2.01 -13.48 12.45
CA ALA A 126 1.30 -12.66 13.43
C ALA A 126 -0.23 -12.71 13.23
N SER A 127 -0.69 -12.55 11.99
CA SER A 127 -2.12 -12.65 11.66
C SER A 127 -2.69 -14.06 11.87
N ARG A 128 -1.91 -15.10 11.56
CA ARG A 128 -2.29 -16.48 11.86
C ARG A 128 -2.40 -16.73 13.36
N LEU A 129 -1.45 -16.25 14.16
CA LEU A 129 -1.48 -16.38 15.62
C LEU A 129 -2.72 -15.70 16.21
N ASP A 130 -3.01 -14.46 15.82
CA ASP A 130 -4.19 -13.72 16.29
C ASP A 130 -5.49 -14.48 15.94
N ARG A 131 -5.60 -14.95 14.70
CA ARG A 131 -6.75 -15.77 14.26
C ARG A 131 -6.87 -17.06 15.08
N LEU A 132 -5.76 -17.72 15.41
CA LEU A 132 -5.75 -18.95 16.20
C LEU A 132 -6.14 -18.69 17.66
N LEU A 133 -5.63 -17.61 18.28
CA LEU A 133 -6.00 -17.22 19.64
C LEU A 133 -7.47 -16.84 19.75
N GLN A 134 -8.00 -16.11 18.77
CA GLN A 134 -9.44 -15.81 18.70
C GLN A 134 -10.28 -17.08 18.53
N ALA A 135 -9.86 -18.00 17.67
CA ALA A 135 -10.55 -19.29 17.51
C ALA A 135 -10.51 -20.11 18.81
N LEU A 136 -9.35 -20.15 19.47
CA LEU A 136 -9.18 -20.85 20.75
C LEU A 136 -10.05 -20.24 21.84
N HIS A 137 -10.11 -18.91 21.95
CA HIS A 137 -10.97 -18.23 22.92
C HIS A 137 -12.45 -18.57 22.68
N ARG A 138 -12.89 -18.59 21.41
CA ARG A 138 -14.26 -18.98 21.05
C ARG A 138 -14.59 -20.44 21.37
N LEU A 139 -13.62 -21.35 21.22
CA LEU A 139 -13.81 -22.77 21.51
C LEU A 139 -13.76 -23.05 23.03
N SER A 140 -12.86 -22.39 23.75
CA SER A 140 -12.71 -22.51 25.20
C SER A 140 -13.88 -21.87 25.97
N GLY A 141 -14.46 -20.80 25.43
CA GLY A 141 -15.58 -20.07 26.04
C GLY A 141 -16.98 -20.66 25.82
N SER A 142 -17.13 -21.82 25.15
CA SER A 142 -18.42 -22.36 24.69
C SER A 142 -19.18 -21.35 23.81
N SER A 143 -18.78 -21.24 22.54
CA SER A 143 -19.64 -20.56 21.55
C SER A 143 -20.94 -21.35 21.41
N PRO A 144 -22.13 -20.76 21.65
CA PRO A 144 -23.38 -21.44 21.33
C PRO A 144 -23.36 -21.84 19.86
N LEU A 145 -23.68 -23.11 19.57
CA LEU A 145 -23.89 -23.57 18.21
C LEU A 145 -24.88 -22.60 17.54
N PRO A 146 -24.64 -22.18 16.28
CA PRO A 146 -25.64 -21.40 15.58
C PRO A 146 -26.95 -22.19 15.56
N SER A 147 -27.99 -21.65 16.19
CA SER A 147 -29.33 -22.24 16.15
C SER A 147 -29.71 -22.50 14.69
N PRO A 148 -30.22 -23.70 14.36
CA PRO A 148 -30.64 -24.01 13.01
C PRO A 148 -31.66 -22.96 12.56
N ARG A 149 -31.33 -22.29 11.45
CA ARG A 149 -32.20 -21.30 10.81
C ARG A 149 -33.54 -21.99 10.54
N PRO A 150 -34.68 -21.47 11.02
CA PRO A 150 -35.97 -22.07 10.71
C PRO A 150 -36.10 -22.06 9.19
N VAL A 151 -36.17 -23.25 8.61
CA VAL A 151 -36.63 -23.46 7.24
C VAL A 151 -37.98 -22.79 7.14
N SER A 152 -38.03 -21.61 6.49
CA SER A 152 -39.30 -20.96 6.17
C SER A 152 -40.07 -21.95 5.32
N GLY A 153 -41.17 -22.43 5.90
CA GLY A 153 -42.03 -23.44 5.31
C GLY A 153 -42.44 -23.04 3.90
N MET A 154 -42.34 -24.02 3.01
CA MET A 154 -43.01 -24.07 1.73
C MET A 154 -44.50 -23.75 1.93
N THR A 155 -44.91 -22.50 1.75
CA THR A 155 -46.32 -22.17 1.58
C THR A 155 -46.74 -22.71 0.23
N ARG A 156 -47.41 -23.85 0.27
CA ARG A 156 -48.07 -24.49 -0.87
C ARG A 156 -49.07 -23.48 -1.44
N SER A 157 -48.76 -22.94 -2.62
CA SER A 157 -49.68 -22.10 -3.39
C SER A 157 -50.85 -22.98 -3.87
N THR A 158 -52.01 -22.83 -3.23
CA THR A 158 -53.25 -23.46 -3.66
C THR A 158 -53.79 -22.68 -4.86
N ALA A 159 -53.76 -23.29 -6.04
CA ALA A 159 -54.36 -22.76 -7.26
C ALA A 159 -55.90 -22.82 -7.18
N PRO A 160 -56.64 -21.81 -7.70
CA PRO A 160 -58.10 -21.86 -7.77
C PRO A 160 -58.57 -22.72 -8.98
N PRO A 161 -59.80 -23.28 -8.92
CA PRO A 161 -60.30 -24.20 -9.94
C PRO A 161 -60.76 -23.46 -11.22
N PRO A 162 -60.74 -24.13 -12.38
CA PRO A 162 -61.21 -23.54 -13.63
C PRO A 162 -62.74 -23.64 -13.77
N THR A 163 -63.33 -22.65 -14.42
CA THR A 163 -64.67 -22.67 -15.04
C THR A 163 -64.54 -22.90 -16.53
#